data_AF-M2LNS4-F1
#
_entry.id   AF-M2LNS4-F1
#
_cell.length_a   1.000
_cell.length_b   1.000
_cell.length_c   1.000
_cell.angle_alpha   90.00
_cell.angle_beta   90.00
_cell.angle_gamma   90.00
#
_symmetry.space_group_name_H-M   'P 1'
#
loop_
_entity.id
_entity.type
_entity.pdbx_description
1 polymer ?
#
loop_
_entity_poly.entity_id
_entity_poly.type
_entity_poly.pdbx_seq_one_letter_code
_entity_poly.pdbx_strand_id
1 'polypeptide(L)'
;MSVKTPIQAIFEGLKGSWRLRRSLSSSLAGFPSGIFEGTATFTPRQPSAHSVAAELLYSEQGELRTDNGFTLRANRKYIYRYNADEDKISAWFVKEDTKQTDGGEEVDYLFHGLEMEDKPQAWIGKGEHLCELDMYWAYYEFRMPKIVEEGHSMDVFGVRYKVKGPQKDYTSDTAYERAFTANLPGR
;
A
#
# COMPACT_ATOMS: atom_id res chain seq x y z
N MET A 1 9.04 24.90 14.28
CA MET A 1 8.35 23.75 13.64
C MET A 1 9.16 22.52 13.95
N SER A 2 8.53 21.44 14.44
CA SER A 2 9.27 20.20 14.73
C SER A 2 9.73 19.57 13.41
N VAL A 3 10.99 19.12 13.35
CA VAL A 3 11.53 18.42 12.17
C VAL A 3 10.85 17.06 12.09
N LYS A 4 10.25 16.73 10.94
CA LYS A 4 9.63 15.42 10.71
C LYS A 4 10.72 14.35 10.62
N THR A 5 10.46 13.16 11.17
CA THR A 5 11.31 12.00 10.92
C THR A 5 11.19 11.57 9.44
N PRO A 6 12.19 10.85 8.90
CA PRO A 6 12.08 10.29 7.55
C PRO A 6 10.85 9.37 7.38
N ILE A 7 10.52 8.57 8.39
CA ILE A 7 9.39 7.64 8.35
C ILE A 7 8.06 8.40 8.36
N GLN A 8 7.94 9.44 9.18
CA GLN A 8 6.80 10.36 9.12
C GLN A 8 6.66 11.00 7.74
N ALA A 9 7.77 11.45 7.14
CA ALA A 9 7.75 12.04 5.80
C ALA A 9 7.31 11.04 4.71
N ILE A 10 7.72 9.77 4.82
CA ILE A 10 7.26 8.69 3.93
C ILE A 10 5.76 8.46 4.08
N PHE A 11 5.27 8.35 5.32
CA PHE A 11 3.84 8.14 5.58
C PHE A 11 2.99 9.28 5.02
N GLU A 12 3.41 10.52 5.25
CA GLU A 12 2.78 11.71 4.68
C GLU A 12 2.83 11.70 3.14
N GLY A 13 3.95 11.24 2.56
CA GLY A 13 4.14 11.11 1.13
C GLY A 13 3.21 10.12 0.45
N LEU A 14 2.63 9.15 1.17
CA LEU A 14 1.66 8.19 0.61
C LEU A 14 0.34 8.85 0.20
N LYS A 15 -0.02 9.98 0.81
CA LYS A 15 -1.33 10.63 0.62
C LYS A 15 -1.61 10.96 -0.85
N GLY A 16 -2.90 10.85 -1.20
CA GLY A 16 -3.41 11.21 -2.52
C GLY A 16 -3.61 10.00 -3.45
N SER A 17 -3.63 10.28 -4.74
CA SER A 17 -3.99 9.31 -5.79
C SER A 17 -2.78 8.80 -6.54
N TRP A 18 -2.85 7.53 -6.93
CA TRP A 18 -1.78 6.79 -7.57
C TRP A 18 -2.32 5.99 -8.74
N ARG A 19 -1.60 5.98 -9.86
CA ARG A 19 -1.70 4.92 -10.86
C ARG A 19 -0.94 3.72 -10.35
N LEU A 20 -1.50 2.54 -10.52
CA LEU A 20 -0.87 1.31 -10.07
C LEU A 20 -0.81 0.28 -11.19
N ARG A 21 0.35 -0.36 -11.32
CA ARG A 21 0.57 -1.49 -12.21
C ARG A 21 1.22 -2.60 -11.41
N ARG A 22 0.62 -3.78 -11.45
CA ARG A 22 1.05 -4.95 -10.69
C ARG A 22 1.25 -6.13 -11.59
N SER A 23 2.44 -6.72 -11.53
CA SER A 23 2.73 -8.01 -12.15
C SER A 23 2.48 -9.11 -11.13
N LEU A 24 1.67 -10.11 -11.49
CA LEU A 24 1.33 -11.25 -10.66
C LEU A 24 1.84 -12.53 -11.34
N SER A 25 2.64 -13.32 -10.63
CA SER A 25 3.17 -14.58 -11.12
C SER A 25 2.94 -15.67 -10.07
N SER A 26 2.08 -16.63 -10.38
CA SER A 26 1.71 -17.76 -9.55
C SER A 26 2.31 -19.06 -10.09
N SER A 27 2.74 -19.93 -9.17
CA SER A 27 3.14 -21.32 -9.47
C SER A 27 1.98 -22.30 -9.37
N LEU A 28 0.82 -21.89 -8.85
CA LEU A 28 -0.37 -22.72 -8.72
C LEU A 28 -1.35 -22.44 -9.86
N ALA A 29 -1.79 -23.50 -10.55
CA ALA A 29 -2.70 -23.39 -11.69
C ALA A 29 -4.06 -22.74 -11.36
N GLY A 30 -4.52 -22.84 -10.10
CA GLY A 30 -5.77 -22.22 -9.63
C GLY A 30 -5.64 -20.74 -9.28
N PHE A 31 -4.44 -20.16 -9.31
CA PHE A 31 -4.19 -18.76 -8.99
C PHE A 31 -3.73 -18.03 -10.24
N PRO A 32 -4.37 -16.90 -10.57
CA PRO A 32 -4.09 -16.23 -11.83
C PRO A 32 -2.67 -15.62 -11.84
N SER A 33 -2.01 -15.72 -12.99
CA SER A 33 -0.87 -14.88 -13.36
C SER A 33 -1.35 -13.83 -14.38
N GLY A 34 -0.69 -12.67 -14.39
CA GLY A 34 -1.01 -11.61 -15.34
C GLY A 34 -0.66 -10.21 -14.84
N ILE A 35 -1.23 -9.20 -15.49
CA ILE A 35 -0.99 -7.79 -15.19
C ILE A 35 -2.28 -7.14 -14.69
N PHE A 36 -2.21 -6.59 -13.49
CA PHE A 36 -3.26 -5.74 -12.95
C PHE A 36 -2.90 -4.27 -13.18
N GLU A 37 -3.85 -3.50 -13.71
CA GLU A 37 -3.74 -2.05 -13.88
C GLU A 37 -4.94 -1.37 -13.24
N GLY A 38 -4.69 -0.26 -12.55
CA GLY A 38 -5.73 0.43 -11.82
C GLY A 38 -5.27 1.71 -11.15
N THR A 39 -6.07 2.15 -10.18
CA THR A 39 -5.80 3.33 -9.37
C THR A 39 -5.92 3.00 -7.89
N ALA A 40 -5.08 3.64 -7.09
CA ALA A 40 -5.14 3.56 -5.63
C ALA A 40 -5.24 4.97 -5.03
N THR A 41 -5.87 5.08 -3.87
CA THR A 41 -5.90 6.30 -3.06
C THR A 41 -5.49 6.00 -1.63
N PHE A 42 -4.74 6.92 -1.04
CA PHE A 42 -4.50 6.96 0.40
C PHE A 42 -5.18 8.21 0.96
N THR A 43 -6.32 8.01 1.61
CA THR A 43 -7.17 9.09 2.12
C THR A 43 -6.95 9.25 3.62
N PRO A 44 -6.59 10.46 4.11
CA PRO A 44 -6.49 10.72 5.53
C PRO A 44 -7.81 10.48 6.27
N ARG A 45 -7.74 9.90 7.45
CA ARG A 45 -8.87 9.71 8.36
C ARG A 45 -8.48 10.00 9.81
N GLN A 46 -9.48 10.12 10.67
CA GLN A 46 -9.25 10.27 12.11
C GLN A 46 -8.56 9.01 12.66
N PRO A 47 -7.45 9.15 13.42
CA PRO A 47 -6.81 8.01 14.05
C PRO A 47 -7.77 7.24 14.95
N SER A 48 -7.84 5.92 14.76
CA SER A 48 -8.77 5.05 15.47
C SER A 48 -8.21 4.47 16.78
N ALA A 49 -6.98 4.83 17.18
CA ALA A 49 -6.36 4.42 18.44
C ALA A 49 -5.45 5.53 18.99
N HIS A 50 -5.29 5.60 20.32
CA HIS A 50 -4.58 6.70 20.99
C HIS A 50 -3.07 6.74 20.68
N SER A 51 -2.45 5.57 20.45
CA SER A 51 -1.04 5.45 20.07
C SER A 51 -0.77 5.74 18.59
N VAL A 52 -1.80 6.06 17.81
CA VAL A 52 -1.70 6.32 16.37
C VAL A 52 -1.74 7.83 16.16
N ALA A 53 -0.65 8.38 15.63
CA ALA A 53 -0.55 9.81 15.35
C ALA A 53 -1.26 10.18 14.03
N ALA A 54 -1.29 9.28 13.05
CA ALA A 54 -1.97 9.49 11.77
C ALA A 54 -2.45 8.18 11.15
N GLU A 55 -3.54 8.24 10.39
CA GLU A 55 -4.16 7.07 9.75
C GLU A 55 -4.61 7.40 8.31
N LEU A 56 -4.35 6.47 7.40
CA LEU A 56 -4.75 6.56 5.98
C LEU A 56 -5.58 5.33 5.62
N LEU A 57 -6.72 5.54 4.97
CA LEU A 57 -7.43 4.48 4.26
C LEU A 57 -6.80 4.33 2.87
N TYR A 58 -6.21 3.16 2.63
CA TYR A 58 -5.83 2.72 1.30
C TYR A 58 -7.04 2.06 0.62
N SER A 59 -7.35 2.47 -0.61
CA SER A 59 -8.34 1.82 -1.48
C SER A 59 -7.76 1.69 -2.89
N GLU A 60 -7.80 0.50 -3.47
CA GLU A 60 -7.45 0.27 -4.87
C GLU A 60 -8.61 -0.35 -5.65
N GLN A 61 -8.64 -0.08 -6.95
CA GLN A 61 -9.54 -0.72 -7.91
C GLN A 61 -8.88 -0.80 -9.29
N GLY A 62 -9.24 -1.83 -10.06
CA GLY A 62 -8.70 -2.03 -11.39
C GLY A 62 -9.06 -3.39 -11.98
N GLU A 63 -8.35 -3.76 -13.04
CA GLU A 63 -8.57 -4.99 -13.78
C GLU A 63 -7.28 -5.79 -13.89
N LEU A 64 -7.35 -7.07 -13.53
CA LEU A 64 -6.32 -8.07 -13.79
C LEU A 64 -6.60 -8.72 -15.15
N ARG A 65 -5.70 -8.49 -16.10
CA ARG A 65 -5.66 -9.25 -17.36
C ARG A 65 -4.78 -10.46 -17.14
N THR A 66 -5.37 -11.64 -17.19
CA THR A 66 -4.67 -12.90 -16.91
C THR A 66 -4.03 -13.46 -18.17
N ASP A 67 -2.97 -14.26 -18.00
CA ASP A 67 -2.22 -14.84 -19.12
C ASP A 67 -3.06 -15.83 -19.95
N ASN A 68 -4.13 -16.38 -19.37
CA ASN A 68 -5.09 -17.24 -20.06
C ASN A 68 -6.26 -16.45 -20.71
N GLY A 69 -6.17 -15.13 -20.80
CA GLY A 69 -7.08 -14.29 -21.58
C GLY A 69 -8.35 -13.83 -20.86
N PHE A 70 -8.51 -14.13 -19.56
CA PHE A 70 -9.61 -13.58 -18.77
C PHE A 70 -9.28 -12.16 -18.26
N THR A 71 -10.32 -11.39 -18.00
CA THR A 71 -10.19 -10.11 -17.30
C THR A 71 -11.04 -10.14 -16.05
N LEU A 72 -10.41 -9.91 -14.90
CA LEU A 72 -11.04 -9.93 -13.59
C LEU A 72 -11.02 -8.54 -12.98
N ARG A 73 -12.15 -8.05 -12.51
CA ARG A 73 -12.21 -6.82 -11.71
C ARG A 73 -11.82 -7.14 -10.28
N ALA A 74 -10.94 -6.33 -9.71
CA ALA A 74 -10.58 -6.47 -8.30
C ALA A 74 -10.42 -5.11 -7.65
N ASN A 75 -10.74 -5.06 -6.37
CA ASN A 75 -10.55 -3.93 -5.48
C ASN A 75 -10.04 -4.43 -4.13
N ARG A 76 -9.38 -3.55 -3.38
CA ARG A 76 -8.85 -3.89 -2.05
C ARG A 76 -8.79 -2.66 -1.17
N LYS A 77 -9.06 -2.82 0.12
CA LYS A 77 -8.90 -1.77 1.13
C LYS A 77 -8.00 -2.24 2.27
N TYR A 78 -7.17 -1.33 2.79
CA TYR A 78 -6.33 -1.50 3.97
C TYR A 78 -6.29 -0.20 4.77
N ILE A 79 -5.94 -0.27 6.04
CA ILE A 79 -5.69 0.91 6.86
C ILE A 79 -4.21 0.98 7.20
N TYR A 80 -3.57 2.08 6.81
CA TYR A 80 -2.18 2.36 7.12
C TYR A 80 -2.13 3.30 8.33
N ARG A 81 -1.33 2.95 9.34
CA ARG A 81 -1.18 3.73 10.58
C ARG A 81 0.27 4.16 10.74
N TYR A 82 0.45 5.36 11.27
CA TYR A 82 1.74 5.86 11.75
C TYR A 82 1.70 6.03 13.26
N ASN A 83 2.63 5.38 13.96
CA ASN A 83 2.87 5.53 15.39
C ASN A 83 4.07 6.46 15.59
N ALA A 84 3.86 7.60 16.24
CA ALA A 84 4.91 8.61 16.44
C ALA A 84 5.88 8.27 17.59
N ASP A 85 5.45 7.48 18.57
CA ASP A 85 6.30 7.06 19.69
C ASP A 85 7.33 6.03 19.24
N GLU A 86 6.94 5.14 18.32
CA GLU A 86 7.80 4.09 17.75
C GLU A 86 8.46 4.50 16.42
N ASP A 87 8.03 5.61 15.82
CA ASP A 87 8.38 6.01 14.45
C ASP A 87 8.16 4.88 13.43
N LYS A 88 6.97 4.24 13.48
CA LYS A 88 6.64 3.04 12.67
C LYS A 88 5.40 3.21 11.81
N ILE A 89 5.45 2.61 10.62
CA ILE A 89 4.30 2.43 9.72
C ILE A 89 3.80 0.99 9.84
N SER A 90 2.49 0.80 9.88
CA SER A 90 1.86 -0.53 9.85
C SER A 90 0.65 -0.54 8.92
N ALA A 91 0.38 -1.70 8.32
CA ALA A 91 -0.80 -1.96 7.50
C ALA A 91 -1.74 -2.93 8.22
N TRP A 92 -3.03 -2.63 8.17
CA TRP A 92 -4.09 -3.34 8.89
C TRP A 92 -5.20 -3.76 7.94
N PHE A 93 -5.80 -4.92 8.22
CA PHE A 93 -7.01 -5.34 7.54
C PHE A 93 -8.18 -4.44 7.92
N VAL A 94 -9.08 -4.25 6.96
CA VAL A 94 -10.40 -3.63 7.18
C VAL A 94 -11.39 -4.74 7.46
N LYS A 95 -12.28 -4.57 8.46
CA LYS A 95 -13.34 -5.55 8.75
C LYS A 95 -14.23 -5.75 7.54
N GLU A 96 -14.48 -7.02 7.18
CA GLU A 96 -15.15 -7.38 5.93
C GLU A 96 -16.53 -6.73 5.76
N ASP A 97 -17.32 -6.69 6.82
CA ASP A 97 -18.66 -6.11 6.87
C ASP A 97 -18.70 -4.58 6.73
N THR A 98 -17.57 -3.90 6.97
CA THR A 98 -17.46 -2.44 6.84
C THR A 98 -16.77 -1.98 5.57
N LYS A 99 -16.19 -2.89 4.77
CA LYS A 99 -15.39 -2.53 3.56
C LYS A 99 -16.17 -1.72 2.52
N GLN A 100 -17.49 -1.89 2.45
CA GLN A 100 -18.36 -1.22 1.48
C GLN A 100 -18.97 0.08 2.03
N THR A 101 -18.73 0.40 3.31
CA THR A 101 -19.23 1.62 3.95
C THR A 101 -18.20 2.73 3.77
N ASP A 102 -18.36 3.54 2.72
CA ASP A 102 -17.41 4.62 2.44
C ASP A 102 -17.31 5.62 3.61
N GLY A 103 -16.11 5.74 4.18
CA GLY A 103 -15.85 6.58 5.35
C GLY A 103 -16.17 5.91 6.69
N GLY A 104 -16.77 4.72 6.68
CA GLY A 104 -17.12 3.92 7.85
C GLY A 104 -16.29 2.66 8.01
N GLU A 105 -15.20 2.49 7.24
CA GLU A 105 -14.34 1.30 7.31
C GLU A 105 -13.72 1.18 8.70
N GLU A 106 -13.82 0.00 9.33
CA GLU A 106 -13.24 -0.25 10.65
C GLU A 106 -11.95 -1.08 10.56
N VAL A 107 -11.03 -0.82 11.48
CA VAL A 107 -9.80 -1.64 11.63
C VAL A 107 -10.16 -3.00 12.20
N ASP A 108 -9.61 -4.04 11.58
CA ASP A 108 -9.64 -5.42 12.06
C ASP A 108 -8.32 -5.75 12.78
N TYR A 109 -7.53 -6.70 12.29
CA TYR A 109 -6.24 -7.08 12.85
C TYR A 109 -5.06 -6.61 12.00
N LEU A 110 -3.87 -6.64 12.61
CA LEU A 110 -2.61 -6.25 11.98
C LEU A 110 -2.30 -7.19 10.80
N PHE A 111 -1.97 -6.60 9.65
CA PHE A 111 -1.34 -7.35 8.57
C PHE A 111 0.16 -7.41 8.83
N HIS A 112 0.88 -6.29 8.70
CA HIS A 112 2.30 -6.21 9.04
C HIS A 112 2.72 -4.82 9.49
N GLY A 113 3.73 -4.76 10.35
CA GLY A 113 4.54 -3.55 10.58
C GLY A 113 5.69 -3.47 9.59
N LEU A 114 6.18 -2.25 9.30
CA LEU A 114 7.35 -2.05 8.46
C LEU A 114 8.59 -1.80 9.32
N GLU A 115 9.56 -2.69 9.19
CA GLU A 115 10.94 -2.45 9.63
C GLU A 115 11.69 -1.70 8.54
N MET A 116 12.13 -0.48 8.86
CA MET A 116 12.63 0.50 7.90
C MET A 116 14.16 0.53 7.87
N GLU A 117 14.73 0.55 6.67
CA GLU A 117 16.16 0.64 6.44
C GLU A 117 16.47 1.75 5.42
N ASP A 118 17.36 2.67 5.79
CA ASP A 118 17.84 3.72 4.88
C ASP A 118 18.87 3.13 3.90
N LYS A 119 18.61 3.28 2.60
CA LYS A 119 19.53 2.91 1.53
C LYS A 119 19.84 4.13 0.67
N PRO A 120 21.00 4.18 -0.03
CA PRO A 120 21.46 5.38 -0.75
C PRO A 120 20.49 6.01 -1.77
N GLN A 121 19.45 5.30 -2.21
CA GLN A 121 18.50 5.76 -3.22
C GLN A 121 17.02 5.62 -2.80
N ALA A 122 16.74 4.97 -1.67
CA ALA A 122 15.38 4.66 -1.24
C ALA A 122 15.34 4.24 0.23
N TRP A 123 14.18 4.39 0.85
CA TRP A 123 13.88 3.72 2.12
C TRP A 123 13.24 2.37 1.84
N ILE A 124 13.78 1.33 2.47
CA ILE A 124 13.29 -0.04 2.32
C ILE A 124 12.47 -0.40 3.55
N GLY A 125 11.21 -0.73 3.35
CA GLY A 125 10.33 -1.27 4.40
C GLY A 125 10.16 -2.77 4.24
N LYS A 126 10.32 -3.55 5.31
CA LYS A 126 10.09 -5.00 5.30
C LYS A 126 9.03 -5.37 6.32
N GLY A 127 8.11 -6.24 5.94
CA GLY A 127 7.09 -6.77 6.83
C GLY A 127 6.83 -8.24 6.53
N GLU A 128 6.27 -8.96 7.50
CA GLU A 128 5.84 -10.34 7.30
C GLU A 128 4.53 -10.60 8.01
N HIS A 129 3.78 -11.57 7.48
CA HIS A 129 2.50 -11.97 8.04
C HIS A 129 2.20 -13.43 7.68
N LEU A 130 1.90 -14.26 8.69
CA LEU A 130 1.37 -15.59 8.47
C LEU A 130 -0.15 -15.51 8.40
N CYS A 131 -0.71 -15.63 7.20
CA CYS A 131 -2.16 -15.73 7.00
C CYS A 131 -2.54 -17.20 6.97
N GLU A 132 -3.09 -17.72 8.07
CA GLU A 132 -3.39 -19.15 8.25
C GLU A 132 -2.14 -20.03 8.03
N LEU A 133 -1.98 -20.58 6.82
CA LEU A 133 -0.87 -21.46 6.43
C LEU A 133 0.01 -20.86 5.34
N ASP A 134 -0.31 -19.67 4.82
CA ASP A 134 0.46 -19.01 3.77
C ASP A 134 1.24 -17.84 4.37
N MET A 135 2.57 -17.86 4.19
CA MET A 135 3.45 -16.80 4.65
C MET A 135 3.55 -15.70 3.59
N TYR A 136 3.43 -14.46 4.03
CA TYR A 136 3.59 -13.25 3.22
C TYR A 136 4.84 -12.52 3.67
N TRP A 137 5.73 -12.22 2.72
CA TRP A 137 6.84 -11.29 2.92
C TRP A 137 6.62 -10.06 2.05
N ALA A 138 6.52 -8.91 2.69
CA ALA A 138 6.31 -7.62 2.07
C ALA A 138 7.62 -6.84 1.99
N TYR A 139 7.90 -6.27 0.82
CA TYR A 139 9.06 -5.42 0.56
C TYR A 139 8.59 -4.12 -0.09
N TYR A 140 8.78 -3.01 0.60
CA TYR A 140 8.45 -1.68 0.16
C TYR A 140 9.73 -0.95 -0.26
N GLU A 141 9.66 -0.20 -1.34
CA GLU A 141 10.73 0.69 -1.80
C GLU A 141 10.16 2.09 -1.97
N PHE A 142 10.45 2.97 -1.01
CA PHE A 142 9.99 4.37 -1.00
C PHE A 142 11.07 5.28 -1.57
N ARG A 143 10.79 5.91 -2.72
CA ARG A 143 11.74 6.79 -3.40
C ARG A 143 11.44 8.24 -3.07
N MET A 144 11.96 8.68 -1.93
CA MET A 144 11.84 10.08 -1.49
C MET A 144 12.68 11.02 -2.37
N PRO A 145 12.19 12.22 -2.69
CA PRO A 145 13.00 13.23 -3.37
C PRO A 145 14.23 13.59 -2.52
N LYS A 146 15.38 13.79 -3.17
CA LYS A 146 16.66 14.12 -2.48
C LYS A 146 16.62 15.47 -1.76
N ILE A 147 15.75 16.37 -2.22
CA ILE A 147 15.50 17.66 -1.60
C ILE A 147 14.02 17.66 -1.20
N VAL A 148 13.77 17.64 0.11
CA VAL A 148 12.42 17.85 0.66
C VAL A 148 12.19 19.36 0.68
N GLU A 149 11.87 19.94 -0.47
CA GLU A 149 11.31 21.28 -0.55
C GLU A 149 9.86 21.24 -0.07
N GLU A 150 9.38 22.34 0.53
CA GLU A 150 7.97 22.47 0.92
C GLU A 150 7.06 22.20 -0.29
N GLY A 151 6.32 21.10 -0.24
CA GLY A 151 5.40 20.68 -1.32
C GLY A 151 5.89 19.52 -2.20
N HIS A 152 7.15 19.12 -2.12
CA HIS A 152 7.66 17.96 -2.87
C HIS A 152 7.48 16.68 -2.06
N SER A 153 6.56 15.83 -2.51
CA SER A 153 6.26 14.52 -1.92
C SER A 153 6.82 13.39 -2.78
N MET A 154 6.80 12.16 -2.28
CA MET A 154 7.21 10.97 -3.04
C MET A 154 6.34 10.80 -4.29
N ASP A 155 6.91 10.65 -5.48
CA ASP A 155 6.12 10.47 -6.71
C ASP A 155 6.05 9.03 -7.20
N VAL A 156 6.93 8.16 -6.69
CA VAL A 156 6.99 6.75 -7.05
C VAL A 156 7.33 5.93 -5.81
N PHE A 157 6.64 4.79 -5.66
CA PHE A 157 7.07 3.74 -4.73
C PHE A 157 6.71 2.35 -5.26
N GLY A 158 7.37 1.34 -4.74
CA GLY A 158 7.15 -0.05 -5.09
C GLY A 158 6.71 -0.89 -3.89
N VAL A 159 5.88 -1.90 -4.14
CA VAL A 159 5.55 -2.94 -3.15
C VAL A 159 5.61 -4.30 -3.80
N ARG A 160 6.50 -5.16 -3.28
CA ARG A 160 6.62 -6.56 -3.67
C ARG A 160 6.14 -7.47 -2.55
N TYR A 161 5.32 -8.45 -2.90
CA TYR A 161 5.00 -9.58 -2.04
C TYR A 161 5.61 -10.85 -2.61
N LYS A 162 6.21 -11.65 -1.73
CA LYS A 162 6.43 -13.07 -1.95
C LYS A 162 5.48 -13.81 -1.03
N VAL A 163 4.71 -14.76 -1.57
CA VAL A 163 3.76 -15.55 -0.81
C VAL A 163 4.05 -17.02 -1.03
N LYS A 164 4.14 -17.78 0.06
CA LYS A 164 4.41 -19.22 0.01
C LYS A 164 3.61 -19.97 1.07
N GLY A 165 2.90 -20.99 0.64
CA GLY A 165 2.17 -21.91 1.49
C GLY A 165 1.41 -22.95 0.67
N PRO A 166 0.58 -23.78 1.33
CA PRO A 166 -0.14 -24.86 0.66
C PRO A 166 -1.25 -24.35 -0.26
N GLN A 167 -1.80 -23.16 0.02
CA GLN A 167 -2.89 -22.59 -0.78
C GLN A 167 -2.38 -21.50 -1.73
N LYS A 168 -1.28 -20.82 -1.43
CA LYS A 168 -0.76 -19.73 -2.26
C LYS A 168 0.74 -19.86 -2.51
N ASP A 169 1.14 -19.72 -3.77
CA ASP A 169 2.55 -19.68 -4.16
C ASP A 169 2.72 -18.70 -5.30
N TYR A 170 2.97 -17.44 -4.96
CA TYR A 170 3.05 -16.37 -5.96
C TYR A 170 3.96 -15.23 -5.54
N THR A 171 4.39 -14.47 -6.54
CA THR A 171 5.00 -13.16 -6.35
C THR A 171 4.13 -12.09 -6.97
N SER A 172 4.02 -10.95 -6.29
CA SER A 172 3.35 -9.76 -6.80
C SER A 172 4.35 -8.60 -6.74
N ASP A 173 4.53 -7.88 -7.83
CA ASP A 173 5.37 -6.68 -7.90
C ASP A 173 4.52 -5.50 -8.36
N THR A 174 4.31 -4.53 -7.48
CA THR A 174 3.46 -3.36 -7.74
C THR A 174 4.30 -2.10 -7.82
N ALA A 175 4.18 -1.36 -8.92
CA ALA A 175 4.68 0.00 -9.04
C ALA A 175 3.52 0.98 -8.88
N TYR A 176 3.75 2.02 -8.09
CA TYR A 176 2.83 3.15 -7.91
C TYR A 176 3.48 4.41 -8.44
N GLU A 177 2.74 5.15 -9.26
CA GLU A 177 3.13 6.45 -9.79
C GLU A 177 2.07 7.48 -9.40
N ARG A 178 2.48 8.64 -8.92
CA ARG A 178 1.54 9.68 -8.50
C ARG A 178 0.62 10.05 -9.67
N ALA A 179 -0.69 9.99 -9.43
CA ALA A 179 -1.66 10.42 -10.41
C ALA A 179 -1.79 11.94 -10.34
N PHE A 180 -1.40 12.63 -11.41
CA PHE A 180 -1.76 14.03 -11.57
C PHE A 180 -3.25 14.11 -11.87
N THR A 181 -4.05 14.47 -10.88
CA THR A 181 -5.36 15.05 -11.16
C THR A 181 -5.09 16.39 -11.83
N ALA A 182 -5.14 16.42 -13.17
CA ALA A 182 -5.42 17.67 -13.84
C ALA A 182 -6.80 18.09 -13.30
N ASN A 183 -6.82 19.07 -12.41
CA ASN A 183 -8.03 19.86 -12.19
C ASN A 183 -8.37 20.45 -13.56
N LEU A 184 -9.19 19.76 -14.34
CA LEU A 184 -9.86 20.37 -15.46
C LEU A 184 -10.84 21.36 -14.83
N PRO A 185 -10.64 22.69 -15.00
CA PRO A 185 -11.65 23.63 -14.56
C PRO A 185 -12.93 23.26 -15.29
N GLY A 186 -14.00 23.02 -14.52
CA GLY A 186 -15.33 22.79 -15.07
C GLY A 186 -15.68 23.91 -16.05
N ARG A 187 -16.12 23.51 -17.23
CA ARG A 187 -16.81 24.42 -18.15
C ARG A 187 -18.16 24.81 -17.58
#